data_AF-A0A4S4L3T3-F1
#
_entry.id   AF-A0A4S4L3T3-F1
#
_cell.length_a   1.000
_cell.length_b   1.000
_cell.length_c   1.000
_cell.angle_alpha   90.00
_cell.angle_beta   90.00
_cell.angle_gamma   90.00
#
_symmetry.space_group_name_H-M   'P 1'
#
loop_
_entity.id
_entity.type
_entity.pdbx_description
1 polymer ?
#
loop_
_entity_poly.entity_id
_entity_poly.type
_entity_poly.pdbx_seq_one_letter_code
_entity_poly.pdbx_strand_id
1 'polypeptide(L)'
;MKGAEYSKQVKSASDDSGQLEDEQDYIQLLRGKDMPNARAYSGRRVSNIVQFYHEYFEPALKQAKAFSLVYPVLSTFIAFFTFLSFIPVLCFLGTSLFILSVFIIASVTLTILAATAVITILGIALLGVLFPISLLSMCFTVLVIGTSVGVRLFALLRTQSSLHAGVVQWLHEMKAHVYVRLPRGLKLPREQPVANVASVSDTGNYDMKMCDVNEKDIMKDETHKG
;
A
#
# COMPACT_ATOMS: atom_id res chain seq x y z
N MET A 1 7.33 -7.53 68.09
CA MET A 1 6.13 -6.66 67.99
C MET A 1 6.28 -5.65 66.84
N LYS A 2 6.30 -6.11 65.57
CA LYS A 2 6.41 -5.26 64.35
C LYS A 2 5.36 -5.60 63.27
N GLY A 3 4.28 -6.29 63.65
CA GLY A 3 3.28 -6.83 62.71
C GLY A 3 2.00 -6.00 62.57
N ALA A 4 1.86 -4.87 63.29
CA ALA A 4 0.60 -4.13 63.35
C ALA A 4 0.57 -2.84 62.52
N GLU A 5 1.71 -2.38 61.96
CA GLU A 5 1.75 -1.12 61.20
C GLU A 5 1.50 -1.26 59.69
N TYR A 6 1.60 -2.47 59.13
CA TYR A 6 1.42 -2.65 57.68
C TYR A 6 -0.03 -2.70 57.20
N SER A 7 -1.03 -2.84 58.09
CA SER A 7 -2.44 -2.88 57.66
C SER A 7 -3.07 -1.49 57.45
N LYS A 8 -2.40 -0.41 57.85
CA LYS A 8 -2.93 0.96 57.69
C LYS A 8 -2.60 1.61 56.34
N GLN A 9 -1.56 1.19 55.63
CA GLN A 9 -1.18 1.82 54.34
C GLN A 9 -1.92 1.26 53.12
N VAL A 10 -2.53 0.07 53.20
CA VAL A 10 -3.28 -0.49 52.05
C VAL A 10 -4.66 0.18 51.89
N LYS A 11 -5.15 0.89 52.91
CA LYS A 11 -6.48 1.51 52.90
C LYS A 11 -6.52 2.91 52.28
N SER A 12 -5.38 3.54 52.00
CA SER A 12 -5.31 4.89 51.40
C SER A 12 -5.02 4.91 49.90
N ALA A 13 -4.87 3.74 49.25
CA ALA A 13 -4.68 3.65 47.80
C ALA A 13 -5.96 3.20 47.05
N SER A 14 -7.10 3.10 47.75
CA SER A 14 -8.37 2.61 47.20
C SER A 14 -9.38 3.72 46.88
N ASP A 15 -8.95 4.99 46.89
CA ASP A 15 -9.83 6.16 46.74
C ASP A 15 -9.54 6.97 45.45
N ASP A 16 -8.92 6.33 44.46
CA ASP A 16 -8.74 6.87 43.09
C ASP A 16 -9.54 6.02 42.09
N SER A 17 -10.82 5.83 42.40
CA SER A 17 -11.78 5.02 41.63
C SER A 17 -12.62 5.84 40.64
N GLY A 18 -12.31 7.15 40.49
CA GLY A 18 -13.06 8.07 39.64
C GLY A 18 -12.71 8.03 38.15
N GLN A 19 -11.70 7.26 37.73
CA GLN A 19 -11.22 7.21 36.34
C GLN A 19 -11.36 5.82 35.68
N LEU A 20 -12.23 4.96 36.23
CA LEU A 20 -12.54 3.62 35.68
C LEU A 20 -14.00 3.47 35.20
N GLU A 21 -14.83 4.50 35.34
CA GLU A 21 -16.21 4.46 34.83
C GLU A 21 -16.28 4.57 33.31
N ASP A 22 -15.31 5.24 32.66
CA ASP A 22 -15.26 5.32 31.19
C ASP A 22 -14.80 3.99 30.54
N GLU A 23 -14.04 3.15 31.25
CA GLU A 23 -13.62 1.84 30.72
C GLU A 23 -14.73 0.77 30.83
N GLN A 24 -15.64 0.92 31.80
CA GLN A 24 -16.81 0.05 31.93
C GLN A 24 -17.72 0.17 30.69
N ASP A 25 -17.83 1.36 30.10
CA ASP A 25 -18.71 1.62 28.96
C ASP A 25 -18.18 0.97 27.66
N TYR A 26 -16.86 0.93 27.46
CA TYR A 26 -16.24 0.18 26.36
C TYR A 26 -16.45 -1.35 26.48
N ILE A 27 -16.46 -1.89 27.70
CA ILE A 27 -16.75 -3.32 27.92
C ILE A 27 -18.23 -3.63 27.69
N GLN A 28 -19.14 -2.68 27.96
CA GLN A 28 -20.57 -2.85 27.63
C GLN A 28 -20.84 -2.76 26.12
N LEU A 29 -20.13 -1.89 25.41
CA LEU A 29 -20.25 -1.75 23.95
C LEU A 29 -19.72 -2.98 23.19
N LEU A 30 -18.75 -3.69 23.75
CA LEU A 30 -18.31 -5.01 23.25
C LEU A 30 -19.22 -6.17 23.67
N ARG A 31 -20.04 -6.00 24.72
CA ARG A 31 -20.97 -7.03 25.22
C ARG A 31 -22.28 -7.10 24.42
N GLY A 32 -22.68 -6.01 23.76
CA GLY A 32 -23.92 -5.92 22.96
C GLY A 32 -23.82 -6.44 21.53
N LYS A 33 -22.63 -6.86 21.06
CA LYS A 33 -22.51 -7.55 19.78
C LYS A 33 -22.74 -9.04 20.03
N ASP A 34 -24.01 -9.41 20.11
CA ASP A 34 -24.46 -10.79 20.15
C ASP A 34 -23.74 -11.58 19.05
N MET A 35 -22.71 -12.32 19.45
CA MET A 35 -22.15 -13.39 18.65
C MET A 35 -22.85 -14.67 19.10
N PRO A 36 -24.02 -15.03 18.51
CA PRO A 36 -24.83 -16.16 18.95
C PRO A 36 -24.13 -17.53 18.84
N ASN A 37 -22.87 -17.62 18.39
CA ASN A 37 -22.16 -18.88 18.18
C ASN A 37 -20.71 -18.95 18.71
N ALA A 38 -20.19 -17.93 19.40
CA ALA A 38 -18.81 -17.98 19.90
C ALA A 38 -18.60 -19.05 21.01
N ARG A 39 -19.65 -19.38 21.77
CA ARG A 39 -19.60 -20.42 22.82
C ARG A 39 -19.67 -21.85 22.27
N ALA A 40 -20.20 -22.04 21.06
CA ALA A 40 -20.33 -23.36 20.45
C ALA A 40 -18.99 -23.96 19.98
N TYR A 41 -18.00 -23.12 19.68
CA TYR A 41 -16.66 -23.57 19.24
C TYR A 41 -15.65 -23.74 20.38
N SER A 42 -15.83 -23.05 21.50
CA SER A 42 -14.96 -23.18 22.68
C SER A 42 -15.25 -24.45 23.49
N GLY A 43 -16.52 -24.87 23.60
CA GLY A 43 -16.96 -25.92 24.52
C GLY A 43 -16.35 -27.33 24.31
N ARG A 44 -15.77 -27.62 23.14
CA ARG A 44 -15.28 -28.97 22.81
C ARG A 44 -13.82 -29.24 23.21
N ARG A 45 -12.97 -28.22 23.39
CA ARG A 45 -11.57 -28.42 23.82
C ARG A 45 -11.39 -28.30 25.34
N VAL A 46 -12.12 -27.42 26.00
CA VAL A 46 -12.03 -27.26 27.46
C VAL A 46 -12.72 -28.37 28.24
N SER A 47 -13.77 -29.00 27.70
CA SER A 47 -14.46 -30.12 28.37
C SER A 47 -13.55 -31.32 28.60
N ASN A 48 -12.70 -31.67 27.63
CA ASN A 48 -11.76 -32.78 27.77
C ASN A 48 -10.75 -32.51 28.89
N ILE A 49 -10.19 -31.29 28.97
CA ILE A 49 -9.18 -30.94 29.99
C ILE A 49 -9.78 -31.00 31.40
N VAL A 50 -11.01 -30.51 31.57
CA VAL A 50 -11.70 -30.54 32.86
C VAL A 50 -12.01 -31.98 33.28
N GLN A 51 -12.43 -32.83 32.33
CA GLN A 51 -12.65 -34.26 32.60
C GLN A 51 -11.35 -34.96 33.00
N PHE A 52 -10.26 -34.75 32.26
CA PHE A 52 -8.94 -35.30 32.61
C PHE A 52 -8.48 -34.85 34.00
N TYR A 53 -8.66 -33.57 34.32
CA TYR A 53 -8.28 -33.06 35.64
C TYR A 53 -9.06 -33.78 36.76
N HIS A 54 -10.37 -33.92 36.59
CA HIS A 54 -11.20 -34.54 37.61
C HIS A 54 -10.95 -36.05 37.76
N GLU A 55 -10.68 -36.74 36.66
CA GLU A 55 -10.53 -38.20 36.63
C GLU A 55 -9.15 -38.66 37.09
N TYR A 56 -8.08 -37.91 36.78
CA TYR A 56 -6.71 -38.33 37.08
C TYR A 56 -6.06 -37.51 38.19
N PHE A 57 -6.30 -36.20 38.25
CA PHE A 57 -5.58 -35.31 39.17
C PHE A 57 -6.20 -35.32 40.56
N GLU A 58 -7.53 -35.29 40.65
CA GLU A 58 -8.26 -35.27 41.92
C GLU A 58 -7.98 -36.50 42.82
N PRO A 59 -8.03 -37.76 42.32
CA PRO A 59 -7.72 -38.92 43.15
C PRO A 59 -6.24 -38.97 43.55
N ALA A 60 -5.32 -38.56 42.66
CA ALA A 60 -3.89 -38.50 42.96
C ALA A 60 -3.59 -37.50 44.09
N LEU A 61 -4.22 -36.32 44.06
CA LEU A 61 -4.09 -35.33 45.14
C LEU A 61 -4.65 -35.85 46.48
N LYS A 62 -5.81 -36.52 46.45
CA LYS A 62 -6.41 -37.12 47.66
C LYS A 62 -5.47 -38.19 48.26
N GLN A 63 -4.89 -39.04 47.42
CA GLN A 63 -3.90 -40.05 47.86
C GLN A 63 -2.62 -39.40 48.38
N ALA A 64 -2.08 -38.39 47.69
CA ALA A 64 -0.89 -37.67 48.14
C ALA A 64 -1.11 -37.01 49.51
N LYS A 65 -2.26 -36.37 49.72
CA LYS A 65 -2.61 -35.75 51.01
C LYS A 65 -2.72 -36.79 52.13
N ALA A 66 -3.34 -37.94 51.86
CA ALA A 66 -3.40 -39.03 52.81
C ALA A 66 -1.99 -39.56 53.15
N PHE A 67 -1.11 -39.70 52.16
CA PHE A 67 0.25 -40.19 52.35
C PHE A 67 1.12 -39.21 53.14
N SER A 68 0.97 -37.89 52.92
CA SER A 68 1.68 -36.86 53.68
C SER A 68 1.32 -36.82 55.16
N LEU A 69 0.09 -37.22 55.52
CA LEU A 69 -0.34 -37.31 56.92
C LEU A 69 0.28 -38.51 57.64
N VAL A 70 0.49 -39.62 56.95
CA VAL A 70 1.07 -40.84 57.54
C VAL A 70 2.60 -40.76 57.63
N TYR A 71 3.26 -40.22 56.60
CA TYR A 71 4.73 -40.16 56.51
C TYR A 71 5.24 -38.77 56.09
N PRO A 72 5.25 -37.77 56.99
CA PRO A 72 5.53 -36.39 56.63
C PRO A 72 6.96 -36.15 56.10
N VAL A 73 7.97 -36.84 56.67
CA VAL A 73 9.38 -36.68 56.28
C VAL A 73 9.66 -37.27 54.89
N LEU A 74 9.11 -38.45 54.61
CA LEU A 74 9.30 -39.11 53.32
C LEU A 74 8.53 -38.37 52.21
N SER A 75 7.34 -37.84 52.53
CA SER A 75 6.56 -37.02 51.61
C SER A 75 7.28 -35.74 51.19
N THR A 76 7.94 -35.03 52.10
CA THR A 76 8.70 -33.81 51.75
C THR A 76 9.95 -34.16 50.94
N PHE A 77 10.66 -35.24 51.27
CA PHE A 77 11.81 -35.70 50.50
C PHE A 77 11.44 -36.02 49.04
N ILE A 78 10.36 -36.77 48.82
CA ILE A 78 9.86 -37.08 47.48
C ILE A 78 9.45 -35.80 46.75
N ALA A 79 8.78 -34.87 47.42
CA ALA A 79 8.39 -33.60 46.80
C ALA A 79 9.60 -32.79 46.34
N PHE A 80 10.64 -32.65 47.18
CA PHE A 80 11.88 -31.97 46.81
C PHE A 80 12.63 -32.70 45.68
N PHE A 81 12.77 -34.03 45.76
CA PHE A 81 13.43 -34.82 44.72
C PHE A 81 12.70 -34.69 43.38
N THR A 82 11.37 -34.75 43.42
CA THR A 82 10.51 -34.56 42.25
C THR A 82 10.71 -33.16 41.67
N PHE A 83 10.65 -32.11 42.51
CA PHE A 83 10.88 -30.74 42.07
C PHE A 83 12.27 -30.53 41.46
N LEU A 84 13.32 -31.06 42.10
CA LEU A 84 14.69 -31.02 41.59
C LEU A 84 14.84 -31.80 40.27
N SER A 85 14.10 -32.91 40.10
CA SER A 85 14.10 -33.68 38.86
C SER A 85 13.36 -33.00 37.71
N PHE A 86 12.42 -32.08 37.99
CA PHE A 86 11.74 -31.29 36.96
C PHE A 86 12.66 -30.22 36.36
N ILE A 87 13.61 -29.68 37.12
CA ILE A 87 14.56 -28.66 36.63
C ILE A 87 15.30 -29.12 35.36
N PRO A 88 15.98 -30.29 35.32
CA PRO A 88 16.68 -30.73 34.11
C PRO A 88 15.72 -30.99 32.95
N VAL A 89 14.50 -31.47 33.21
CA VAL A 89 13.48 -31.70 32.17
C VAL A 89 13.02 -30.36 31.56
N LEU A 90 12.75 -29.37 32.39
CA LEU A 90 12.37 -28.01 31.96
C LEU A 90 13.51 -27.33 31.21
N CYS A 91 14.75 -27.43 31.69
CA CYS A 91 15.92 -26.92 30.98
C CYS A 91 16.07 -27.60 29.62
N PHE A 92 15.97 -28.93 29.55
CA PHE A 92 16.04 -29.66 28.28
C PHE A 92 14.95 -29.22 27.30
N LEU A 93 13.71 -29.09 27.77
CA LEU A 93 12.58 -28.67 26.94
C LEU A 93 12.75 -27.22 26.45
N GLY A 94 13.16 -26.32 27.34
CA GLY A 94 13.43 -24.92 27.02
C GLY A 94 14.56 -24.79 26.01
N THR A 95 15.68 -25.48 26.21
CA THR A 95 16.81 -25.48 25.28
C THR A 95 16.43 -26.08 23.93
N SER A 96 15.66 -27.18 23.89
CA SER A 96 15.20 -27.79 22.65
C SER A 96 14.30 -26.85 21.84
N LEU A 97 13.31 -26.23 22.49
CA LEU A 97 12.44 -25.24 21.85
C LEU A 97 13.20 -24.00 21.39
N PHE A 98 14.19 -23.56 22.17
CA PHE A 98 15.05 -22.44 21.80
C PHE A 98 15.86 -22.75 20.55
N ILE A 99 16.53 -23.91 20.50
CA ILE A 99 17.30 -24.35 19.32
C ILE A 99 16.39 -24.43 18.09
N LEU A 100 15.21 -25.04 18.24
CA LEU A 100 14.23 -25.15 17.16
C LEU A 100 13.79 -23.78 16.64
N SER A 101 13.48 -22.85 17.55
CA SER A 101 13.07 -21.48 17.19
C SER A 101 14.19 -20.73 16.46
N VAL A 102 15.42 -20.83 16.95
CA VAL A 102 16.60 -20.22 16.30
C VAL A 102 16.79 -20.81 14.90
N PHE A 103 16.62 -22.11 14.73
CA PHE A 103 16.76 -22.76 13.43
C PHE A 103 15.69 -22.32 12.43
N ILE A 104 14.43 -22.20 12.88
CA ILE A 104 13.35 -21.67 12.04
C ILE A 104 13.65 -20.23 11.62
N ILE A 105 14.02 -19.36 12.57
CA ILE A 105 14.33 -17.96 12.27
C ILE A 105 15.50 -17.89 11.29
N ALA A 106 16.59 -18.62 11.54
CA ALA A 106 17.75 -18.65 10.65
C ALA A 106 17.38 -19.14 9.24
N SER A 107 16.58 -20.20 9.14
CA SER A 107 16.09 -20.73 7.87
C SER A 107 15.26 -19.71 7.10
N VAL A 108 14.34 -19.01 7.77
CA VAL A 108 13.50 -17.97 7.15
C VAL A 108 14.37 -16.81 6.68
N THR A 109 15.28 -16.32 7.53
CA THR A 109 16.20 -15.23 7.17
C THR A 109 17.06 -15.59 5.97
N LEU A 110 17.64 -16.79 5.94
CA LEU A 110 18.46 -17.25 4.82
C LEU A 110 17.65 -17.39 3.53
N THR A 111 16.41 -17.90 3.64
CA THR A 111 15.49 -18.03 2.50
C THR A 111 15.15 -16.66 1.90
N ILE A 112 14.81 -15.68 2.74
CA ILE A 112 14.51 -14.31 2.29
C ILE A 112 15.74 -13.68 1.64
N LEU A 113 16.92 -13.84 2.24
CA LEU A 113 18.17 -13.29 1.71
C LEU A 113 18.51 -13.89 0.35
N ALA A 114 18.41 -15.22 0.22
CA ALA A 114 18.65 -15.94 -1.04
C ALA A 114 17.64 -15.53 -2.12
N ALA A 115 16.34 -15.47 -1.78
CA ALA A 115 15.31 -15.03 -2.72
C ALA A 115 15.55 -13.60 -3.21
N THR A 116 15.86 -12.69 -2.29
CA THR A 116 16.15 -11.29 -2.63
C THR A 116 17.36 -11.19 -3.54
N ALA A 117 18.45 -11.89 -3.23
CA ALA A 117 19.65 -11.90 -4.06
C ALA A 117 19.37 -12.41 -5.49
N VAL A 118 18.63 -13.51 -5.62
CA VAL A 118 18.25 -14.06 -6.94
C VAL A 118 17.39 -13.08 -7.73
N ILE A 119 16.38 -12.49 -7.09
CA ILE A 119 15.50 -11.50 -7.74
C ILE A 119 16.30 -10.27 -8.19
N THR A 120 17.21 -9.76 -7.35
CA THR A 120 18.05 -8.62 -7.71
C THR A 120 18.98 -8.94 -8.88
N ILE A 121 19.64 -10.11 -8.87
CA ILE A 121 20.53 -10.53 -9.97
C ILE A 121 19.74 -10.66 -11.28
N LEU A 122 18.58 -11.32 -11.25
CA LEU A 122 17.71 -11.45 -12.43
C LEU A 122 17.18 -10.09 -12.89
N GLY A 123 16.81 -9.21 -11.97
CA GLY A 123 16.36 -7.85 -12.27
C GLY A 123 17.43 -7.03 -12.96
N ILE A 124 18.68 -7.08 -12.47
CA ILE A 124 19.83 -6.40 -13.10
C ILE A 124 20.11 -7.00 -14.48
N ALA A 125 20.09 -8.33 -14.62
CA ALA A 125 20.31 -9.00 -15.90
C ALA A 125 19.24 -8.61 -16.93
N LEU A 126 17.96 -8.62 -16.52
CA LEU A 126 16.85 -8.17 -17.36
C LEU A 126 17.00 -6.69 -17.74
N LEU A 127 17.30 -5.82 -16.78
CA LEU A 127 17.50 -4.40 -17.05
C LEU A 127 18.67 -4.18 -18.02
N GLY A 128 19.76 -4.95 -17.86
CA GLY A 128 20.92 -4.92 -18.75
C GLY A 128 20.62 -5.34 -20.18
N VAL A 129 19.60 -6.19 -20.40
CA VAL A 129 19.15 -6.60 -21.75
C VAL A 129 18.09 -5.65 -22.30
N LEU A 130 17.10 -5.26 -21.49
CA LEU A 130 15.99 -4.40 -21.93
C LEU A 130 16.47 -2.98 -22.23
N PHE A 131 17.42 -2.45 -21.47
CA PHE A 131 17.93 -1.10 -21.66
C PHE A 131 18.56 -0.89 -23.06
N PRO A 132 19.55 -1.68 -23.51
CA PRO A 132 20.11 -1.51 -24.85
C PRO A 132 19.08 -1.81 -25.95
N ILE A 133 18.19 -2.79 -25.77
CA ILE A 133 17.12 -3.06 -26.75
C ILE A 133 16.19 -1.84 -26.88
N SER A 134 15.84 -1.20 -25.76
CA SER A 134 15.04 0.02 -25.76
C SER A 134 15.75 1.16 -26.47
N LEU A 135 17.05 1.36 -26.20
CA LEU A 135 17.85 2.38 -26.89
C LEU A 135 17.97 2.10 -28.40
N LEU A 136 18.21 0.85 -28.78
CA LEU A 136 18.23 0.43 -30.19
C LEU A 136 16.87 0.70 -30.83
N SER A 137 15.78 0.33 -30.17
CA SER A 137 14.42 0.56 -30.68
C SER A 137 14.14 2.05 -30.87
N MET A 138 14.55 2.91 -29.95
CA MET A 138 14.43 4.36 -30.09
C MET A 138 15.27 4.87 -31.26
N CYS A 139 16.52 4.41 -31.39
CA CYS A 139 17.40 4.79 -32.50
C CYS A 139 16.82 4.37 -33.85
N PHE A 140 16.37 3.13 -33.98
CA PHE A 140 15.69 2.62 -35.18
C PHE A 140 14.42 3.41 -35.49
N THR A 141 13.62 3.76 -34.48
CA THR A 141 12.42 4.58 -34.68
C THR A 141 12.77 5.95 -35.25
N VAL A 142 13.78 6.63 -34.69
CA VAL A 142 14.26 7.92 -35.18
C VAL A 142 14.83 7.81 -36.59
N LEU A 143 15.59 6.76 -36.88
CA LEU A 143 16.14 6.51 -38.22
C LEU A 143 15.03 6.26 -39.24
N VAL A 144 14.06 5.40 -38.94
CA VAL A 144 12.93 5.11 -39.84
C VAL A 144 12.11 6.37 -40.11
N ILE A 145 11.81 7.14 -39.06
CA ILE A 145 11.11 8.43 -39.22
C ILE A 145 11.95 9.38 -40.07
N GLY A 146 13.24 9.54 -39.76
CA GLY A 146 14.16 10.41 -40.50
C GLY A 146 14.27 10.02 -41.98
N THR A 147 14.44 8.74 -42.29
CA THR A 147 14.48 8.22 -43.66
C THR A 147 13.14 8.44 -44.37
N SER A 148 12.01 8.17 -43.72
CA SER A 148 10.68 8.38 -44.32
C SER A 148 10.43 9.86 -44.68
N VAL A 149 10.81 10.77 -43.78
CA VAL A 149 10.69 12.21 -43.97
C VAL A 149 11.66 12.69 -45.06
N GLY A 150 12.90 12.19 -45.04
CA GLY A 150 13.93 12.53 -46.02
C GLY A 150 13.59 12.06 -47.44
N VAL A 151 13.10 10.81 -47.59
CA VAL A 151 12.65 10.28 -48.88
C VAL A 151 11.50 11.10 -49.44
N ARG A 152 10.54 11.48 -48.57
CA ARG A 152 9.40 12.30 -48.99
C ARG A 152 9.84 13.71 -49.39
N LEU A 153 10.71 14.35 -48.62
CA LEU A 153 11.28 15.65 -48.97
C LEU A 153 12.03 15.58 -50.31
N PHE A 154 12.85 14.56 -50.52
CA PHE A 154 13.56 14.35 -51.78
C PHE A 154 12.61 14.18 -52.97
N ALA A 155 11.51 13.44 -52.80
CA ALA A 155 10.49 13.31 -53.83
C ALA A 155 9.85 14.67 -54.19
N LEU A 156 9.48 15.50 -53.19
CA LEU A 156 8.92 16.83 -53.44
C LEU A 156 9.92 17.76 -54.16
N LEU A 157 11.20 17.74 -53.78
CA LEU A 157 12.24 18.54 -54.42
C LEU A 157 12.43 18.20 -55.89
N ARG A 158 12.21 16.94 -56.28
CA ARG A 158 12.30 16.52 -57.70
C ARG A 158 11.09 16.94 -58.53
N THR A 159 9.91 17.03 -57.93
CA THR A 159 8.68 17.36 -58.65
C THR A 159 8.47 18.87 -58.85
N GLN A 160 9.02 19.70 -57.97
CA GLN A 160 8.85 21.16 -58.01
C GLN A 160 9.99 21.85 -58.77
N SER A 161 9.68 22.93 -59.48
CA SER A 161 10.65 23.70 -60.29
C SER A 161 11.60 24.57 -59.46
N SER A 162 11.28 24.85 -58.20
CA SER A 162 12.14 25.62 -57.29
C SER A 162 12.29 24.93 -55.94
N LEU A 163 13.52 24.94 -55.40
CA LEU A 163 13.86 24.32 -54.10
C LEU A 163 13.04 24.93 -52.95
N HIS A 164 12.84 26.25 -52.98
CA HIS A 164 12.09 26.97 -51.95
C HIS A 164 10.62 26.53 -51.89
N ALA A 165 9.96 26.38 -53.05
CA ALA A 165 8.56 25.94 -53.08
C ALA A 165 8.39 24.52 -52.51
N GLY A 166 9.34 23.61 -52.78
CA GLY A 166 9.32 22.26 -52.23
C GLY A 166 9.43 22.21 -50.69
N VAL A 167 10.32 23.02 -50.10
CA VAL A 167 10.49 23.08 -48.64
C VAL A 167 9.26 23.69 -47.95
N VAL A 168 8.70 24.76 -48.51
CA VAL A 168 7.49 25.40 -47.96
C VAL A 168 6.29 24.45 -48.01
N GLN A 169 6.10 23.74 -49.12
CA GLN A 169 5.04 22.74 -49.25
C GLN A 169 5.22 21.59 -48.24
N TRP A 170 6.45 21.09 -48.08
CA TRP A 170 6.75 20.05 -47.09
C TRP A 170 6.47 20.51 -45.65
N LEU A 171 6.82 21.74 -45.29
CA LEU A 171 6.50 22.32 -43.97
C LEU A 171 4.99 22.39 -43.75
N HIS A 172 4.22 22.78 -44.77
CA HIS A 172 2.77 22.84 -44.69
C HIS A 172 2.16 21.44 -44.50
N GLU A 173 2.67 20.42 -45.19
CA GLU A 173 2.27 19.02 -45.02
C GLU A 173 2.62 18.48 -43.62
N MET A 174 3.80 18.79 -43.09
CA MET A 174 4.21 18.41 -41.74
C MET A 174 3.33 19.06 -40.68
N LYS A 175 3.06 20.37 -40.83
CA LYS A 175 2.15 21.09 -39.94
C LYS A 175 0.76 20.48 -40.00
N ALA A 176 0.22 20.23 -41.18
CA ALA A 176 -1.08 19.57 -41.33
C ALA A 176 -1.14 18.20 -40.65
N HIS A 177 -0.11 17.35 -40.81
CA HIS A 177 -0.06 16.04 -40.16
C HIS A 177 -0.01 16.12 -38.62
N VAL A 178 0.77 17.04 -38.08
CA VAL A 178 0.87 17.24 -36.63
C VAL A 178 -0.46 17.74 -36.06
N TYR A 179 -1.08 18.75 -36.68
CA TYR A 179 -2.34 19.33 -36.22
C TYR A 179 -3.53 18.36 -36.33
N VAL A 180 -3.54 17.48 -37.34
CA VAL A 180 -4.61 16.48 -37.49
C VAL A 180 -4.52 15.37 -36.44
N ARG A 181 -3.31 15.03 -35.96
CA ARG A 181 -3.11 13.93 -34.98
C ARG A 181 -3.10 14.36 -33.52
N LEU A 182 -3.03 15.65 -33.22
CA LEU A 182 -3.23 16.14 -31.86
C LEU A 182 -4.68 15.86 -31.44
N PRO A 183 -4.92 15.09 -30.36
CA PRO A 183 -6.27 14.84 -29.88
C PRO A 183 -6.89 16.19 -29.54
N ARG A 184 -8.00 16.54 -30.22
CA ARG A 184 -8.76 17.80 -30.08
C ARG A 184 -9.32 18.06 -28.66
N GLY A 185 -8.93 17.25 -27.68
CA GLY A 185 -9.35 17.28 -26.29
C GLY A 185 -8.50 18.16 -25.36
N LEU A 186 -7.30 18.60 -25.78
CA LEU A 186 -6.59 19.68 -25.07
C LEU A 186 -7.24 21.02 -25.44
N LYS A 187 -8.47 21.23 -24.95
CA LYS A 187 -8.96 22.58 -24.69
C LYS A 187 -8.00 23.15 -23.65
N LEU A 188 -6.95 23.83 -24.10
CA LEU A 188 -6.29 24.84 -23.28
C LEU A 188 -7.44 25.62 -22.63
N PRO A 189 -7.45 25.80 -21.30
CA PRO A 189 -8.39 26.70 -20.66
C PRO A 189 -8.34 27.98 -21.46
N ARG A 190 -9.39 28.19 -22.26
CA ARG A 190 -9.64 29.46 -22.92
C ARG A 190 -9.57 30.40 -21.74
N GLU A 191 -8.54 31.25 -21.69
CA GLU A 191 -8.55 32.39 -20.78
C GLU A 191 -9.95 32.96 -20.93
N GLN A 192 -10.78 32.72 -19.91
CA GLN A 192 -12.04 33.41 -19.83
C GLN A 192 -11.59 34.85 -19.79
N PRO A 193 -11.96 35.68 -20.78
CA PRO A 193 -11.77 37.10 -20.63
C PRO A 193 -12.45 37.39 -19.30
N VAL A 194 -11.69 37.89 -18.33
CA VAL A 194 -12.21 38.31 -17.04
C VAL A 194 -13.04 39.56 -17.32
N ALA A 195 -14.19 39.36 -17.98
CA ALA A 195 -15.24 40.31 -18.19
C ALA A 195 -16.00 40.40 -16.87
N ASN A 196 -15.30 40.88 -15.85
CA ASN A 196 -15.84 41.40 -14.59
C ASN A 196 -14.72 42.11 -13.83
N VAL A 197 -14.13 43.13 -14.47
CA VAL A 197 -13.62 44.30 -13.76
C VAL A 197 -14.11 45.55 -14.52
N ALA A 198 -15.43 45.73 -14.56
CA ALA A 198 -15.98 47.06 -14.38
C ALA A 198 -16.05 47.22 -12.85
N SER A 199 -15.40 48.20 -12.22
CA SER A 199 -15.61 49.62 -12.43
C SER A 199 -14.45 50.45 -11.87
N VAL A 200 -13.67 51.11 -12.72
CA VAL A 200 -13.15 52.45 -12.40
C VAL A 200 -13.19 53.25 -13.69
N SER A 201 -14.04 54.27 -13.65
CA SER A 201 -14.23 55.32 -14.62
C SER A 201 -12.90 55.94 -15.04
N ASP A 202 -12.64 56.08 -16.34
CA ASP A 202 -12.33 57.41 -16.84
C ASP A 202 -12.56 57.57 -18.34
N THR A 203 -13.12 58.73 -18.63
CA THR A 203 -13.49 59.32 -19.91
C THR A 203 -12.30 59.55 -20.84
N GLY A 204 -12.41 59.06 -22.08
CA GLY A 204 -11.36 59.22 -23.09
C GLY A 204 -11.84 59.04 -24.52
N ASN A 205 -12.72 59.96 -24.94
CA ASN A 205 -13.02 60.36 -26.31
C ASN A 205 -11.91 60.04 -27.35
N TYR A 206 -12.15 59.10 -28.26
CA TYR A 206 -11.61 59.14 -29.63
C TYR A 206 -12.67 58.68 -30.64
N ASP A 207 -13.26 59.68 -31.26
CA ASP A 207 -13.94 59.64 -32.54
C ASP A 207 -13.03 59.06 -33.63
N MET A 208 -13.38 57.89 -34.18
CA MET A 208 -12.93 57.48 -35.52
C MET A 208 -14.07 56.75 -36.24
N LYS A 209 -14.93 57.58 -36.85
CA LYS A 209 -15.24 57.57 -38.28
C LYS A 209 -15.24 56.19 -38.97
N MET A 210 -16.45 55.67 -39.10
CA MET A 210 -16.88 54.66 -40.07
C MET A 210 -16.30 54.94 -41.47
N CYS A 211 -15.71 53.91 -42.08
CA CYS A 211 -15.74 53.75 -43.52
C CYS A 211 -16.58 52.50 -43.82
N ASP A 212 -17.80 52.76 -44.30
CA ASP A 212 -18.64 51.82 -45.01
C ASP A 212 -17.84 51.10 -46.10
N VAL A 213 -17.80 49.77 -46.06
CA VAL A 213 -17.52 48.94 -47.23
C VAL A 213 -18.67 47.95 -47.41
N ASN A 214 -19.68 48.50 -48.07
CA ASN A 214 -20.69 47.92 -48.95
C ASN A 214 -20.69 46.38 -49.12
N GLU A 215 -21.61 45.73 -48.41
CA GLU A 215 -21.93 44.30 -48.47
C GLU A 215 -23.08 44.02 -49.45
N LYS A 216 -22.91 44.33 -50.75
CA LYS A 216 -23.94 44.03 -51.77
C LYS A 216 -23.45 43.47 -53.11
N ASP A 217 -22.15 43.37 -53.34
CA ASP A 217 -21.63 42.73 -54.55
C ASP A 217 -20.82 41.50 -54.17
N ILE A 218 -21.42 40.32 -54.30
CA ILE A 218 -20.86 39.03 -54.79
C ILE A 218 -21.94 37.98 -54.47
N MET A 219 -23.08 38.12 -55.15
CA MET A 219 -23.98 37.02 -55.44
C MET A 219 -24.15 37.00 -56.95
N LYS A 220 -23.26 36.29 -57.65
CA LYS A 220 -23.43 35.81 -59.03
C LYS A 220 -22.27 34.88 -59.37
N ASP A 221 -22.60 33.81 -60.11
CA ASP A 221 -21.74 32.75 -60.64
C ASP A 221 -21.23 31.72 -59.61
N GLU A 222 -21.46 30.41 -59.73
CA GLU A 222 -21.82 29.58 -60.88
C GLU A 222 -22.72 28.40 -60.48
N THR A 223 -23.85 28.30 -61.16
CA THR A 223 -24.44 27.03 -61.58
C THR A 223 -23.82 26.63 -62.92
N HIS A 224 -22.95 25.61 -63.00
CA HIS A 224 -22.95 24.58 -64.06
C HIS A 224 -21.69 23.69 -64.05
N LYS A 225 -21.89 22.42 -64.44
CA LYS A 225 -20.94 21.33 -64.76
C LYS A 225 -20.52 20.47 -63.57
N GLY A 226 -20.82 19.18 -63.52
CA GLY A 226 -21.49 18.27 -64.45
C GLY A 226 -21.79 16.95 -63.73
#